data_AF-A0A3C0NBE1-F1
#
_entry.id   AF-A0A3C0NBE1-F1
#
_cell.length_a   1.000
_cell.length_b   1.000
_cell.length_c   1.000
_cell.angle_alpha   90.00
_cell.angle_beta   90.00
_cell.angle_gamma   90.00
#
_symmetry.space_group_name_H-M   'P 1'
#
loop_
_entity.id
_entity.type
_entity.pdbx_description
1 polymer ?
#
loop_
_entity_poly.entity_id
_entity_poly.type
_entity_poly.pdbx_seq_one_letter_code
_entity_poly.pdbx_strand_id
1 'polypeptide(L)'
;MYRKADSNPTPPENFELPFEGKLSQDNRWVIMAHLIPWDEFEQEYAKNFSVDLGAPALPFRTALGSLIIKEKLGISDRETV
;
A
#
# COMPACT_ATOMS: atom_id res chain seq x y z
N MET A 1 12.30 -13.73 -1.06
CA MET A 1 13.10 -12.59 -0.57
C MET A 1 12.14 -11.46 -0.26
N TYR A 2 12.17 -10.89 0.95
CA TYR A 2 11.49 -9.62 1.23
C TYR A 2 12.50 -8.50 1.37
N ARG A 3 12.28 -7.42 0.63
CA ARG A 3 13.10 -6.21 0.71
C ARG A 3 12.23 -5.15 1.35
N LYS A 4 12.47 -4.89 2.63
CA LYS A 4 11.81 -3.77 3.30
C LYS A 4 12.25 -2.49 2.59
N ALA A 5 11.29 -1.71 2.12
CA ALA A 5 11.63 -0.40 1.57
C ALA A 5 12.02 0.52 2.73
N ASP A 6 13.21 1.12 2.66
CA ASP A 6 13.67 2.09 3.68
C ASP A 6 12.88 3.42 3.61
N SER A 7 12.10 3.63 2.54
CA SER A 7 11.27 4.80 2.38
C SER A 7 9.95 4.63 3.13
N ASN A 8 9.78 5.38 4.21
CA ASN A 8 8.46 5.62 4.78
C ASN A 8 7.54 6.17 3.67
N PRO A 9 6.39 5.52 3.40
CA PRO A 9 5.48 6.03 2.38
C PRO A 9 5.01 7.43 2.76
N THR A 10 4.99 8.34 1.78
CA THR A 10 4.49 9.70 1.98
C THR A 10 3.05 9.62 2.49
N PRO A 11 2.74 10.21 3.67
CA PRO A 11 1.38 10.21 4.17
C PRO A 11 0.50 11.01 3.20
N PRO A 12 -0.82 10.69 3.10
CA PRO A 12 -1.72 11.35 2.15
C PRO A 12 -1.73 12.88 2.26
N GLU A 13 -1.52 13.39 3.47
CA GLU A 13 -1.47 14.83 3.81
C GLU A 13 -0.30 15.56 3.16
N ASN A 14 0.81 14.85 2.95
CA ASN A 14 2.05 15.36 2.38
C ASN A 14 2.22 14.97 0.91
N PHE A 15 1.16 14.42 0.29
CA PHE A 15 1.19 14.10 -1.13
C PHE A 15 1.11 15.40 -1.93
N GLU A 16 2.21 15.74 -2.61
CA GLU A 16 2.31 16.93 -3.45
C GLU A 16 1.60 16.71 -4.78
N LEU A 17 0.61 17.57 -5.05
CA LEU A 17 -0.05 17.61 -6.35
C LEU A 17 0.74 18.52 -7.30
N PRO A 18 0.72 18.28 -8.63
CA PRO A 18 1.39 19.14 -9.61
C PRO A 18 0.74 20.53 -9.74
N PHE A 19 -0.28 20.80 -8.93
CA PHE A 19 -1.01 22.06 -8.82
C PHE A 19 -1.23 22.38 -7.33
N GLU A 20 -1.60 23.62 -7.04
CA GLU A 20 -1.87 24.07 -5.68
C GLU A 20 -3.08 23.31 -5.11
N GLY A 21 -2.86 22.45 -4.10
CA GLY A 21 -3.93 21.64 -3.51
C GLY A 21 -3.43 20.54 -2.58
N LYS A 22 -4.37 19.89 -1.89
CA LYS A 22 -4.15 18.70 -1.05
C LYS A 22 -5.20 17.65 -1.38
N LEU A 23 -4.91 16.38 -1.05
CA LEU A 23 -5.92 15.33 -1.10
C LEU A 23 -7.07 15.66 -0.13
N SER A 24 -8.31 15.45 -0.58
CA SER A 24 -9.48 15.62 0.31
C SER A 24 -9.43 14.57 1.42
N GLN A 25 -9.58 15.02 2.68
CA GLN A 25 -9.62 14.14 3.85
C GLN A 25 -10.85 13.24 3.86
N ASP A 26 -11.93 13.66 3.19
CA ASP A 26 -13.16 12.88 3.05
C ASP A 26 -13.08 11.83 1.92
N ASN A 27 -11.96 11.78 1.20
CA ASN A 27 -11.75 10.77 0.18
C ASN A 27 -11.67 9.38 0.82
N ARG A 28 -12.49 8.44 0.32
CA ARG A 28 -12.57 7.06 0.82
C ARG A 28 -11.20 6.38 0.96
N TRP A 29 -10.27 6.60 0.03
CA TRP A 29 -8.94 6.01 0.06
C TRP A 29 -8.04 6.67 1.11
N VAL A 30 -8.16 7.99 1.29
CA VAL A 30 -7.44 8.74 2.32
C VAL A 30 -7.88 8.29 3.71
N ILE A 31 -9.19 8.15 3.94
CA ILE A 31 -9.73 7.63 5.20
C ILE A 31 -9.19 6.23 5.48
N MET A 32 -9.28 5.31 4.51
CA MET A 32 -8.76 3.95 4.70
C MET A 32 -7.25 3.90 4.97
N ALA A 33 -6.47 4.79 4.35
CA ALA A 33 -5.03 4.87 4.59
C ALA A 33 -4.70 5.23 6.05
N HIS A 34 -5.53 6.02 6.73
CA HIS A 34 -5.34 6.36 8.15
C HIS A 34 -5.81 5.26 9.10
N LEU A 35 -6.74 4.40 8.67
CA LEU A 35 -7.32 3.35 9.51
C LEU A 35 -6.45 2.08 9.55
N ILE A 36 -5.65 1.84 8.52
CA ILE A 36 -4.85 0.61 8.40
C ILE A 36 -3.51 0.80 9.13
N PRO A 37 -3.15 -0.05 10.12
CA PRO A 37 -1.85 -0.03 10.77
C PRO A 37 -0.78 -0.65 9.84
N TRP A 38 -0.34 0.13 8.85
CA TRP A 38 0.56 -0.34 7.79
C TRP A 38 1.86 -0.93 8.31
N ASP A 39 2.49 -0.30 9.30
CA ASP A 39 3.81 -0.72 9.80
C ASP A 39 3.76 -2.05 10.55
N GLU A 40 2.69 -2.28 11.31
CA GLU A 40 2.50 -3.54 12.03
C GLU A 40 2.28 -4.69 11.05
N PHE A 41 1.40 -4.48 10.05
CA PHE A 41 1.12 -5.51 9.07
C PHE A 41 2.25 -5.73 8.07
N GLU A 42 3.04 -4.71 7.71
CA GLU A 42 4.26 -4.88 6.92
C GLU A 42 5.26 -5.80 7.64
N GLN A 43 5.40 -5.64 8.97
CA GLN A 43 6.27 -6.52 9.77
C GLN A 43 5.79 -7.97 9.78
N GLU A 44 4.48 -8.21 9.98
CA GLU A 44 3.92 -9.56 9.93
C GLU A 44 3.99 -10.15 8.52
N TYR A 45 3.73 -9.35 7.49
CA TYR A 45 3.82 -9.77 6.10
C TYR A 45 5.24 -10.22 5.73
N ALA A 46 6.26 -9.44 6.12
CA ALA A 46 7.66 -9.72 5.88
C ALA A 46 8.11 -11.08 6.43
N LYS A 47 7.58 -11.50 7.59
CA LYS A 47 7.92 -12.79 8.24
C LYS A 47 7.56 -14.00 7.38
N ASN A 48 6.63 -13.86 6.43
CA ASN A 48 6.20 -14.95 5.56
C ASN A 48 7.19 -15.24 4.42
N PHE A 49 8.23 -14.42 4.27
CA PHE A 49 9.20 -14.55 3.18
C PHE A 49 10.60 -14.85 3.72
N SER A 50 11.33 -15.68 2.98
CA SER A 50 12.78 -15.83 3.18
C SER A 50 13.48 -14.49 2.96
N VAL A 51 14.54 -14.20 3.72
CA VAL A 51 15.39 -13.03 3.52
C VAL A 51 16.20 -13.17 2.23
N ASP A 52 16.81 -14.33 1.99
CA ASP A 52 17.83 -14.49 0.94
C ASP A 52 17.35 -15.24 -0.30
N LEU A 53 16.21 -15.92 -0.23
CA LEU A 53 15.82 -16.92 -1.23
C LEU A 53 14.51 -16.58 -1.94
N GLY A 54 14.49 -16.77 -3.26
CA GLY A 54 13.33 -16.55 -4.13
C GLY A 54 13.22 -15.12 -4.68
N ALA A 55 12.21 -14.89 -5.52
CA ALA A 55 11.95 -13.58 -6.10
C ALA A 55 11.62 -12.54 -5.01
N PRO A 56 11.97 -11.26 -5.20
CA PRO A 56 11.54 -10.18 -4.33
C PRO A 56 10.02 -10.07 -4.32
N ALA A 57 9.41 -10.16 -3.15
CA ALA A 57 7.97 -9.91 -2.99
C ALA A 57 7.66 -8.41 -3.02
N LEU A 58 6.41 -8.07 -3.36
CA LEU A 58 5.92 -6.70 -3.40
C LEU A 58 5.78 -6.13 -1.98
N PRO A 59 5.92 -4.81 -1.78
CA PRO A 59 5.61 -4.17 -0.50
C PRO A 59 4.18 -4.48 -0.04
N PHE A 60 3.95 -4.59 1.28
CA PHE A 60 2.64 -4.96 1.80
C PHE A 60 1.58 -3.95 1.38
N ARG A 61 1.92 -2.66 1.38
CA ARG A 61 1.01 -1.58 0.95
C ARG A 61 0.49 -1.78 -0.47
N THR A 62 1.32 -2.28 -1.38
CA THR A 62 0.91 -2.59 -2.76
C THR A 62 0.05 -3.84 -2.81
N ALA A 63 0.46 -4.90 -2.11
CA ALA A 63 -0.27 -6.17 -2.10
C ALA A 63 -1.67 -6.05 -1.49
N LEU A 64 -1.80 -5.39 -0.34
CA LEU A 64 -3.10 -5.13 0.28
C LEU A 64 -3.88 -4.08 -0.51
N GLY A 65 -3.21 -3.01 -0.97
CA GLY A 65 -3.84 -1.94 -1.73
C GLY A 65 -4.55 -2.43 -2.99
N SER A 66 -3.91 -3.32 -3.77
CA SER A 66 -4.53 -3.92 -4.95
C SER A 66 -5.73 -4.79 -4.59
N LEU A 67 -5.65 -5.59 -3.51
CA LEU A 67 -6.80 -6.39 -3.04
C LEU A 67 -7.98 -5.52 -2.59
N ILE A 68 -7.73 -4.41 -1.88
CA ILE A 68 -8.79 -3.47 -1.50
C ILE A 68 -9.42 -2.85 -2.75
N ILE A 69 -8.62 -2.42 -3.73
CA ILE A 69 -9.13 -1.83 -4.98
C ILE A 69 -9.99 -2.85 -5.72
N LYS A 70 -9.47 -4.07 -5.89
CA LYS A 70 -10.19 -5.17 -6.53
C LYS A 70 -11.55 -5.42 -5.90
N GLU A 71 -11.58 -5.57 -4.57
CA GLU A 71 -12.80 -5.88 -3.82
C GLU A 71 -13.78 -4.69 -3.81
N LYS A 72 -13.29 -3.46 -3.66
CA LYS A 72 -14.14 -2.26 -3.62
C LYS A 72 -14.72 -1.88 -4.97
N LEU A 73 -14.06 -2.26 -6.07
CA LEU A 73 -14.51 -1.95 -7.43
C LEU A 73 -15.15 -3.15 -8.14
N GLY A 74 -14.98 -4.38 -7.62
CA GLY A 74 -15.52 -5.60 -8.22
C GLY A 74 -14.87 -5.96 -9.56
N ILE A 75 -13.61 -5.55 -9.77
CA ILE A 75 -12.86 -5.76 -11.02
C ILE A 75 -12.00 -7.02 -10.95
N SER A 76 -11.52 -7.48 -12.11
CA SER A 76 -10.63 -8.64 -12.17
C SER A 76 -9.20 -8.32 -11.69
N ASP A 77 -8.41 -9.36 -11.39
CA ASP A 77 -6.97 -9.20 -11.09
C ASP A 77 -6.24 -8.52 -12.25
N ARG A 78 -6.59 -8.87 -13.50
CA ARG A 78 -6.02 -8.31 -14.73
C ARG A 78 -6.36 -6.83 -14.94
N GLU A 79 -7.50 -6.37 -14.43
CA GLU A 79 -7.86 -4.95 -14.50
C GLU A 79 -7.27 -4.14 -13.35
N THR A 80 -6.86 -4.81 -12.28
CA THR A 80 -6.26 -4.17 -11.10
C THR A 80 -4.75 -3.95 -11.29
N VAL A 81 -4.06 -4.83 -12.02
CA VAL A 81 -2.59 -4.88 -12.15
C VAL A 81 -2.16 -5.01 -13.60
#